data_AF-A0A1Y3WI55-F1
#
_entry.id   AF-A0A1Y3WI55-F1
#
_cell.length_a   1.000
_cell.length_b   1.000
_cell.length_c   1.000
_cell.angle_alpha   90.00
_cell.angle_beta   90.00
_cell.angle_gamma   90.00
#
_symmetry.space_group_name_H-M   'P 1'
#
loop_
_entity.id
_entity.type
_entity.pdbx_description
1 polymer ?
#
loop_
_entity_poly.entity_id
_entity_poly.type
_entity_poly.pdbx_seq_one_letter_code
_entity_poly.pdbx_strand_id
1 'polypeptide(L)'
;MAPGAADHRTPPCIPAFADGSETAEPVFVQAEVTAGKPALPGLPAFRDGAGVETLAVTLRDAFGLEVQLRYTVYEAEDLITRTAVYTNVSSRPLTLHKAASLCLDFAPGPMDLITLNGTWAAERTPERGPLRWGIQSVGSTRGIPGHAHNPAAILCTPDCTETTGSCWGFALVYSGSFLIEAQRADGGQRLVMGIHPYHFHWQLEPGGSFAAPEAAMVYSGQGLGEMSRRFHRAIRTRLLPPRWQDMHVPRPVLLNSWEACYFDFDQENCWPWPPRPGRRTSTCSCWTTAGSRGAATPPPAWGTGPQTGTSCPAACPSCAPD
;
A
#
# COMPACT_ATOMS: atom_id res chain seq x y z
N MET A 1 5.43 -1.46 23.09
CA MET A 1 4.61 -1.62 24.31
C MET A 1 3.21 -1.09 24.05
N ALA A 2 2.16 -1.77 24.54
CA ALA A 2 0.78 -1.26 24.48
C ALA A 2 0.51 -0.33 25.70
N PRO A 3 -0.65 0.33 25.81
CA PRO A 3 -0.96 1.17 26.96
C PRO A 3 -0.84 0.40 28.28
N GLY A 4 -0.45 1.10 29.35
CA GLY A 4 -0.32 0.55 30.71
C GLY A 4 1.11 0.15 31.11
N ALA A 5 2.05 0.02 30.17
CA ALA A 5 3.42 -0.44 30.44
C ALA A 5 4.42 0.70 30.74
N ALA A 6 4.01 1.76 31.46
CA ALA A 6 4.79 2.98 31.76
C ALA A 6 5.33 3.78 30.54
N ASP A 7 5.17 3.28 29.32
CA ASP A 7 5.50 3.99 28.08
C ASP A 7 4.39 4.97 27.70
N HIS A 8 4.67 6.27 27.81
CA HIS A 8 3.74 7.35 27.48
C HIS A 8 3.75 7.75 26.00
N ARG A 9 4.51 7.04 25.16
CA ARG A 9 4.57 7.26 23.71
C ARG A 9 3.41 6.58 22.99
N THR A 10 3.22 6.92 21.72
CA THR A 10 2.20 6.33 20.85
C THR A 10 2.28 4.80 20.89
N PRO A 11 1.21 4.11 21.35
CA PRO A 11 1.18 2.65 21.39
C PRO A 11 0.90 2.09 19.98
N PRO A 12 1.46 0.92 19.62
CA PRO A 12 1.15 0.23 18.38
C PRO A 12 -0.19 -0.48 18.40
N CYS A 13 -0.68 -0.91 19.57
CA CYS A 13 -1.97 -1.55 19.72
C CYS A 13 -2.68 -1.05 20.97
N ILE A 14 -4.01 -1.06 20.94
CA ILE A 14 -4.88 -0.71 22.07
C ILE A 14 -5.98 -1.77 22.10
N PRO A 15 -5.81 -2.86 22.86
CA PRO A 15 -6.88 -3.82 23.11
C PRO A 15 -7.79 -3.32 24.22
N ALA A 16 -9.09 -3.55 24.10
CA ALA A 16 -10.09 -3.39 25.14
C ALA A 16 -10.63 -4.77 25.54
N PHE A 17 -10.41 -5.15 26.80
CA PHE A 17 -10.84 -6.43 27.33
C PHE A 17 -12.28 -6.37 27.86
N ALA A 18 -12.87 -7.53 28.14
CA ALA A 18 -14.25 -7.64 28.60
C ALA A 18 -14.55 -6.92 29.93
N ASP A 19 -13.53 -6.60 30.74
CA ASP A 19 -13.66 -5.81 31.97
C ASP A 19 -13.53 -4.29 31.74
N GLY A 20 -13.37 -3.86 30.48
CA GLY A 20 -13.20 -2.46 30.08
C GLY A 20 -11.77 -1.94 30.22
N SER A 21 -10.81 -2.77 30.64
CA SER A 21 -9.40 -2.36 30.67
C SER A 21 -8.84 -2.24 29.26
N GLU A 22 -8.02 -1.20 29.03
CA GLU A 22 -7.38 -0.92 27.75
C GLU A 22 -5.85 -1.07 27.79
N THR A 23 -5.36 -2.06 28.54
CA THR A 23 -3.94 -2.20 28.85
C THR A 23 -3.41 -3.55 28.44
N ALA A 24 -2.24 -3.61 27.81
CA ALA A 24 -1.58 -4.89 27.53
C ALA A 24 -0.08 -4.79 27.71
N GLU A 25 0.49 -5.84 28.30
CA GLU A 25 1.93 -6.01 28.45
C GLU A 25 2.33 -7.37 27.84
N PRO A 26 2.42 -7.46 26.49
CA PRO A 26 2.79 -8.71 25.85
C PRO A 26 4.23 -9.09 26.19
N VAL A 27 4.41 -10.25 26.81
CA VAL A 27 5.72 -10.83 27.12
C VAL A 27 6.14 -11.81 26.04
N PHE A 28 7.45 -11.95 25.83
CA PHE A 28 8.00 -12.88 24.85
C PHE A 28 7.61 -14.33 25.17
N VAL A 29 7.16 -15.06 24.14
CA VAL A 29 6.85 -16.50 24.24
C VAL A 29 7.85 -17.30 23.42
N GLN A 30 8.00 -16.98 22.13
CA GLN A 30 8.88 -17.71 21.22
C GLN A 30 9.24 -16.88 19.99
N ALA A 31 10.28 -17.33 19.28
CA ALA A 31 10.65 -16.84 17.96
C ALA A 31 10.90 -18.03 17.03
N GLU A 32 10.43 -17.93 15.80
CA GLU A 32 10.60 -18.95 14.76
C GLU A 32 11.05 -18.28 13.46
N VAL A 33 12.03 -18.89 12.78
CA VAL A 33 12.44 -18.48 11.44
C VAL A 33 11.95 -19.54 10.46
N THR A 34 11.20 -19.09 9.46
CA THR A 34 10.67 -19.93 8.39
C THR A 34 11.18 -19.45 7.05
N ALA A 35 11.55 -20.37 6.17
CA ALA A 35 11.82 -20.05 4.78
C ALA A 35 10.54 -19.53 4.10
N GLY A 36 10.71 -18.53 3.25
CA GLY A 36 9.65 -17.90 2.48
C GLY A 36 8.80 -16.91 3.26
N LYS A 37 7.60 -16.66 2.74
CA LYS A 37 6.67 -15.66 3.25
C LYS A 37 5.28 -16.22 3.53
N PRO A 38 4.79 -16.14 4.78
CA PRO A 38 3.40 -16.46 5.11
C PRO A 38 2.41 -15.55 4.37
N ALA A 39 1.32 -16.14 3.87
CA ALA A 39 0.25 -15.39 3.22
C ALA A 39 -0.49 -14.47 4.21
N LEU A 40 -1.04 -13.37 3.68
CA LEU A 40 -2.01 -12.51 4.36
C LEU A 40 -3.35 -12.59 3.63
N PRO A 41 -4.23 -13.54 4.00
CA PRO A 41 -5.50 -13.76 3.30
C PRO A 41 -6.34 -12.48 3.21
N GLY A 42 -6.83 -12.17 2.01
CA GLY A 42 -7.68 -10.99 1.77
C GLY A 42 -6.95 -9.64 1.75
N LEU A 43 -5.62 -9.62 1.96
CA LEU A 43 -4.82 -8.39 1.95
C LEU A 43 -3.73 -8.45 0.86
N PRO A 44 -3.43 -7.32 0.21
CA PRO A 44 -2.23 -7.23 -0.63
C PRO A 44 -0.98 -7.32 0.24
N ALA A 45 0.03 -8.03 -0.27
CA ALA A 45 1.33 -8.17 0.37
C ALA A 45 2.40 -8.37 -0.70
N PHE A 46 3.64 -8.04 -0.36
CA PHE A 46 4.81 -8.46 -1.12
C PHE A 46 4.80 -9.99 -1.23
N ARG A 47 5.19 -10.51 -2.39
CA ARG A 47 5.14 -11.95 -2.70
C ARG A 47 6.37 -12.66 -2.16
N ASP A 48 6.24 -13.97 -2.00
CA ASP A 48 7.36 -14.85 -1.70
C ASP A 48 8.33 -14.99 -2.89
N GLY A 49 9.45 -15.67 -2.68
CA GLY A 49 10.31 -16.21 -3.73
C GLY A 49 11.69 -16.61 -3.19
N ALA A 50 12.64 -16.82 -4.09
CA ALA A 50 13.98 -17.26 -3.71
C ALA A 50 14.65 -16.27 -2.73
N GLY A 51 15.28 -16.82 -1.68
CA GLY A 51 16.03 -16.08 -0.67
C GLY A 51 15.20 -15.25 0.30
N VAL A 52 13.87 -15.43 0.32
CA VAL A 52 12.99 -14.75 1.29
C VAL A 52 12.90 -15.60 2.54
N GLU A 53 12.98 -14.97 3.71
CA GLU A 53 12.81 -15.61 5.02
C GLU A 53 11.92 -14.75 5.91
N THR A 54 11.19 -15.39 6.82
CA THR A 54 10.32 -14.70 7.78
C THR A 54 10.67 -15.10 9.20
N LEU A 55 10.94 -14.10 10.05
CA LEU A 55 10.98 -14.23 11.50
C LEU A 55 9.60 -13.92 12.09
N ALA A 56 9.02 -14.87 12.80
CA ALA A 56 7.81 -14.69 13.58
C ALA A 56 8.16 -14.64 15.07
N VAL A 57 7.89 -13.51 15.73
CA VAL A 57 8.05 -13.34 17.18
C VAL A 57 6.68 -13.31 17.82
N THR A 58 6.38 -14.29 18.67
CA THR A 58 5.11 -14.37 19.40
C THR A 58 5.27 -13.76 20.78
N LEU A 59 4.41 -12.80 21.08
CA LEU A 59 4.26 -12.17 22.38
C LEU A 59 2.85 -12.48 22.93
N ARG A 60 2.69 -12.63 24.24
CA ARG A 60 1.38 -12.87 24.85
C ARG A 60 1.20 -12.02 26.09
N ASP A 61 0.04 -11.40 26.23
CA ASP A 61 -0.34 -10.66 27.41
C ASP A 61 -1.09 -11.56 28.42
N ALA A 62 -1.12 -11.16 29.69
CA ALA A 62 -1.76 -11.93 30.76
C ALA A 62 -3.28 -12.10 30.60
N PHE A 63 -3.95 -11.18 29.89
CA PHE A 63 -5.39 -11.20 29.62
C PHE A 63 -5.77 -11.97 28.34
N GLY A 64 -4.78 -12.51 27.61
CA GLY A 64 -4.97 -13.48 26.54
C GLY A 64 -5.02 -12.90 25.11
N LEU A 65 -4.54 -11.68 24.90
CA LEU A 65 -4.09 -11.21 23.59
C LEU A 65 -2.72 -11.82 23.27
N GLU A 66 -2.65 -12.55 22.18
CA GLU A 66 -1.40 -12.96 21.55
C GLU A 66 -1.13 -12.07 20.34
N VAL A 67 0.12 -11.63 20.19
CA VAL A 67 0.58 -10.83 19.04
C VAL A 67 1.77 -11.52 18.41
N GLN A 68 1.61 -11.98 17.17
CA GLN A 68 2.70 -12.48 16.36
C GLN A 68 3.21 -11.36 15.44
N LEU A 69 4.42 -10.87 15.71
CA LEU A 69 5.14 -9.92 14.87
C LEU A 69 5.90 -10.69 13.80
N ARG A 70 5.52 -10.51 12.53
CA ARG A 70 6.21 -11.14 11.39
C ARG A 70 7.11 -10.13 10.72
N TYR A 71 8.38 -10.47 10.57
CA TYR A 71 9.38 -9.71 9.84
C TYR A 71 9.83 -10.57 8.65
N THR A 72 9.47 -10.17 7.43
CA THR A 72 9.94 -10.86 6.22
C THR A 72 11.10 -10.08 5.61
N VAL A 73 12.22 -10.77 5.36
CA VAL A 73 13.45 -10.19 4.81
C VAL A 73 13.58 -10.57 3.34
N TYR A 74 13.83 -9.55 2.52
CA TYR A 74 14.09 -9.65 1.08
C TYR A 74 15.50 -9.15 0.81
N GLU A 75 16.50 -10.02 1.01
CA GLU A 75 17.91 -9.63 0.94
C GLU A 75 18.29 -9.04 -0.42
N ALA A 76 17.82 -9.64 -1.52
CA ALA A 76 18.11 -9.18 -2.89
C ALA A 76 17.55 -7.78 -3.21
N GLU A 77 16.56 -7.33 -2.45
CA GLU A 77 15.90 -6.03 -2.63
C GLU A 77 16.23 -5.01 -1.54
N ASP A 78 17.03 -5.37 -0.53
CA ASP A 78 17.27 -4.57 0.67
C ASP A 78 15.95 -4.08 1.32
N LEU A 79 14.96 -4.98 1.41
CA LEU A 79 13.63 -4.70 1.92
C LEU A 79 13.33 -5.58 3.14
N ILE A 80 12.74 -4.97 4.17
CA ILE A 80 12.09 -5.69 5.26
C ILE A 80 10.62 -5.32 5.28
N THR A 81 9.74 -6.32 5.30
CA THR A 81 8.32 -6.09 5.54
C THR A 81 7.90 -6.57 6.92
N ARG A 82 6.88 -5.93 7.48
CA ARG A 82 6.33 -6.23 8.79
C ARG A 82 4.82 -6.30 8.76
N THR A 83 4.27 -7.28 9.46
CA THR A 83 2.85 -7.32 9.83
C THR A 83 2.73 -7.81 11.28
N ALA A 84 1.61 -7.47 11.92
CA ALA A 84 1.24 -7.98 13.23
C ALA A 84 -0.07 -8.77 13.10
N VAL A 85 -0.06 -10.01 13.60
CA VAL A 85 -1.25 -10.85 13.72
C VAL A 85 -1.65 -10.88 15.17
N TYR A 86 -2.86 -10.42 15.45
CA TYR A 86 -3.45 -10.33 16.79
C TYR A 86 -4.45 -11.46 16.94
N THR A 87 -4.27 -12.31 17.95
CA THR A 87 -5.11 -13.48 18.20
C THR A 87 -5.64 -13.44 19.62
N ASN A 88 -6.94 -13.68 19.79
CA ASN A 88 -7.54 -13.82 21.11
C ASN A 88 -7.42 -15.28 21.56
N VAL A 89 -6.51 -15.56 22.49
CA VAL A 89 -6.32 -16.89 23.09
C VAL A 89 -7.04 -17.04 24.44
N SER A 90 -7.83 -16.05 24.84
CA SER A 90 -8.67 -16.10 26.05
C SER A 90 -10.02 -16.76 25.77
N SER A 91 -10.82 -16.93 26.84
CA SER A 91 -12.21 -17.43 26.76
C SER A 91 -13.26 -16.31 26.61
N ARG A 92 -12.85 -15.04 26.61
CA ARG A 92 -13.76 -13.88 26.52
C ARG A 92 -13.45 -13.06 25.27
N PRO A 93 -14.43 -12.40 24.65
CA PRO A 93 -14.15 -11.51 23.53
C PRO A 93 -13.28 -10.32 23.99
N LEU A 94 -12.49 -9.78 23.06
CA LEU A 94 -11.75 -8.53 23.21
C LEU A 94 -11.88 -7.69 21.94
N THR A 95 -11.71 -6.38 22.04
CA THR A 95 -11.80 -5.48 20.88
C THR A 95 -10.47 -4.78 20.65
N LEU A 96 -10.02 -4.69 19.40
CA LEU A 96 -8.87 -3.87 19.03
C LEU A 96 -9.37 -2.47 18.64
N HIS A 97 -9.01 -1.45 19.43
CA HIS A 97 -9.20 -0.03 19.10
C HIS A 97 -8.03 0.54 18.28
N LYS A 98 -6.87 -0.11 18.35
CA LYS A 98 -5.72 0.17 17.48
C LYS A 98 -4.95 -1.10 17.20
N ALA A 99 -4.55 -1.28 15.94
CA ALA A 99 -3.76 -2.42 15.49
C ALA A 99 -2.77 -1.96 14.40
N ALA A 100 -1.61 -1.46 14.83
CA ALA A 100 -0.55 -1.01 13.92
C ALA A 100 0.16 -2.19 13.28
N SER A 101 0.62 -1.97 12.05
CA SER A 101 1.47 -2.87 11.28
C SER A 101 2.94 -2.76 11.70
N LEU A 102 3.36 -1.53 12.03
CA LEU A 102 4.74 -1.16 12.32
C LEU A 102 4.83 -0.25 13.54
N CYS A 103 5.88 -0.45 14.33
CA CYS A 103 6.36 0.45 15.37
C CYS A 103 7.87 0.29 15.49
N LEU A 104 8.62 1.33 15.15
CA LEU A 104 10.08 1.38 15.23
C LEU A 104 10.52 2.50 16.13
N ASP A 105 11.48 2.21 16.99
CA ASP A 105 12.17 3.18 17.83
C ASP A 105 13.55 3.48 17.24
N PHE A 106 13.94 4.75 17.27
CA PHE A 106 15.23 5.27 16.82
C PHE A 106 15.93 5.93 18.01
N ALA A 107 17.26 5.79 18.02
CA ALA A 107 18.09 6.47 19.02
C ALA A 107 17.90 7.99 18.94
N PRO A 108 17.96 8.70 20.09
CA PRO A 108 17.81 10.15 20.10
C PRO A 108 18.78 10.87 19.15
N GLY A 109 18.22 11.64 18.22
CA GLY A 109 18.98 12.50 17.32
C GLY A 109 18.09 13.46 16.53
N PRO A 110 18.62 14.50 15.90
CA PRO A 110 17.82 15.30 14.97
C PRO A 110 17.46 14.45 13.75
N MET A 111 16.19 14.48 13.34
CA MET A 111 15.70 13.87 12.12
C MET A 111 14.71 14.81 11.44
N ASP A 112 14.62 14.70 10.13
CA ASP A 112 13.56 15.29 9.34
C ASP A 112 12.54 14.22 8.95
N LEU A 113 11.27 14.61 8.93
CA LEU A 113 10.17 13.84 8.40
C LEU A 113 9.86 14.35 7.00
N ILE A 114 9.78 13.44 6.02
CA ILE A 114 9.29 13.72 4.68
C ILE A 114 7.97 12.97 4.49
N THR A 115 6.93 13.71 4.11
CA THR A 115 5.61 13.18 3.75
C THR A 115 5.26 13.56 2.33
N LEU A 116 4.35 12.81 1.71
CA LEU A 116 3.86 13.09 0.35
C LEU A 116 2.43 13.62 0.44
N ASN A 117 2.28 14.94 0.35
CA ASN A 117 1.04 15.66 0.61
C ASN A 117 0.45 16.22 -0.69
N GLY A 118 -0.82 16.61 -0.68
CA GLY A 118 -1.39 17.28 -1.84
C GLY A 118 -2.90 17.43 -1.81
N THR A 119 -3.48 17.58 -3.00
CA THR A 119 -4.92 17.60 -3.21
C THR A 119 -5.23 16.98 -4.57
N TRP A 120 -6.51 16.85 -4.90
CA TRP A 120 -6.93 16.42 -6.24
C TRP A 120 -6.26 17.29 -7.32
N ALA A 121 -5.68 16.64 -8.34
CA ALA A 121 -4.90 17.25 -9.42
C ALA A 121 -3.54 17.87 -9.02
N ALA A 122 -3.09 17.70 -7.77
CA ALA A 122 -1.78 18.12 -7.29
C ALA A 122 -1.28 17.18 -6.17
N GLU A 123 -1.28 15.87 -6.44
CA GLU A 123 -0.97 14.85 -5.42
C GLU A 123 0.52 14.64 -5.17
N ARG A 124 0.86 14.16 -3.97
CA ARG A 124 2.16 13.57 -3.61
C ARG A 124 3.35 14.53 -3.77
N THR A 125 3.12 15.82 -3.51
CA THR A 125 4.17 16.82 -3.37
C THR A 125 4.98 16.49 -2.10
N PRO A 126 6.30 16.31 -2.19
CA PRO A 126 7.13 16.08 -1.01
C PRO A 126 7.14 17.31 -0.11
N GLU A 127 6.86 17.10 1.18
CA GLU A 127 7.00 18.09 2.22
C GLU A 127 8.00 17.57 3.24
N ARG A 128 9.08 18.31 3.47
CA ARG A 128 10.16 17.98 4.39
C ARG A 128 10.19 19.00 5.52
N GLY A 129 10.24 18.52 6.75
CA GLY A 129 10.42 19.38 7.92
C GLY A 129 11.10 18.66 9.08
N PRO A 130 11.72 19.41 10.01
CA PRO A 130 12.34 18.82 11.19
C PRO A 130 11.29 18.13 12.06
N LEU A 131 11.62 16.93 12.56
CA LEU A 131 10.80 16.21 13.53
C LEU A 131 10.90 16.92 14.88
N ARG A 132 9.80 17.58 15.25
CA ARG A 132 9.67 18.39 16.47
C ARG A 132 9.24 17.51 17.64
N TRP A 133 9.50 17.98 18.86
CA TRP A 133 8.97 17.35 20.07
C TRP A 133 7.46 17.15 19.99
N GLY A 134 6.99 15.99 20.43
CA GLY A 134 5.59 15.56 20.30
C GLY A 134 5.37 14.67 19.08
N ILE A 135 4.12 14.55 18.64
CA ILE A 135 3.69 13.68 17.54
C ILE A 135 3.45 14.54 16.29
N GLN A 136 4.01 14.13 15.16
CA GLN A 136 3.64 14.60 13.83
C GLN A 136 3.04 13.43 13.06
N SER A 137 1.89 13.63 12.44
CA SER A 137 1.16 12.54 11.79
C SER A 137 0.52 12.94 10.48
N VAL A 138 0.35 11.95 9.62
CA VAL A 138 -0.43 12.01 8.38
C VAL A 138 -1.29 10.76 8.27
N GLY A 139 -2.47 10.89 7.68
CA GLY A 139 -3.41 9.79 7.61
C GLY A 139 -4.63 10.09 6.77
N SER A 140 -5.54 9.12 6.71
CA SER A 140 -6.87 9.29 6.14
C SER A 140 -7.90 8.50 6.94
N THR A 141 -9.05 9.13 7.14
CA THR A 141 -10.25 8.55 7.76
C THR A 141 -11.39 8.36 6.74
N ARG A 142 -11.12 8.56 5.44
CA ARG A 142 -12.12 8.55 4.36
C ARG A 142 -12.48 7.16 3.84
N GLY A 143 -11.96 6.09 4.45
CA GLY A 143 -12.07 4.72 3.92
C GLY A 143 -11.16 4.42 2.73
N ILE A 144 -10.45 5.44 2.23
CA ILE A 144 -9.41 5.38 1.19
C ILE A 144 -8.27 6.32 1.58
N PRO A 145 -7.03 6.14 1.09
CA PRO A 145 -5.94 7.08 1.34
C PRO A 145 -6.28 8.50 0.84
N GLY A 146 -6.92 8.58 -0.32
CA GLY A 146 -7.28 9.83 -0.98
C GLY A 146 -6.06 10.57 -1.53
N HIS A 147 -6.25 11.86 -1.82
CA HIS A 147 -5.23 12.71 -2.45
C HIS A 147 -4.37 13.48 -1.44
N ALA A 148 -4.87 13.64 -0.20
CA ALA A 148 -4.28 14.55 0.78
C ALA A 148 -2.93 14.08 1.30
N HIS A 149 -2.84 12.79 1.63
CA HIS A 149 -1.64 12.17 2.17
C HIS A 149 -1.47 10.78 1.56
N ASN A 150 -0.27 10.47 1.11
CA ASN A 150 0.09 9.11 0.71
C ASN A 150 0.41 8.25 1.95
N PRO A 151 0.12 6.94 1.96
CA PRO A 151 0.48 6.04 3.05
C PRO A 151 1.97 5.66 3.02
N ALA A 152 2.83 6.66 2.87
CA ALA A 152 4.27 6.55 2.89
C ALA A 152 4.90 7.75 3.61
N ALA A 153 6.02 7.51 4.28
CA ALA A 153 6.79 8.54 4.97
C ALA A 153 8.28 8.18 4.96
N ILE A 154 9.13 9.18 5.14
CA ILE A 154 10.58 8.99 5.24
C ILE A 154 11.04 9.71 6.51
N LEU A 155 11.84 9.02 7.33
CA LEU A 155 12.67 9.66 8.33
C LEU A 155 14.08 9.75 7.79
N CYS A 156 14.73 10.90 7.93
CA CYS A 156 16.09 11.07 7.44
C CYS A 156 16.90 11.98 8.36
N THR A 157 18.21 11.82 8.27
CA THR A 157 19.15 12.76 8.89
C THR A 157 19.02 14.15 8.24
N PRO A 158 19.19 15.27 8.99
CA PRO A 158 19.01 16.62 8.43
C PRO A 158 19.92 16.95 7.23
N ASP A 159 21.07 16.30 7.12
CA ASP A 159 22.03 16.43 6.02
C ASP A 159 21.74 15.48 4.84
N CYS A 160 20.70 14.65 4.93
CA CYS A 160 20.33 13.72 3.87
C CYS A 160 19.88 14.47 2.60
N THR A 161 20.42 14.04 1.46
CA THR A 161 20.11 14.54 0.13
C THR A 161 19.67 13.39 -0.77
N GLU A 162 19.46 13.65 -2.07
CA GLU A 162 19.19 12.59 -3.04
C GLU A 162 20.32 11.56 -3.18
N THR A 163 21.57 11.94 -2.89
CA THR A 163 22.76 11.12 -3.18
C THR A 163 23.61 10.81 -1.96
N THR A 164 23.32 11.41 -0.79
CA THR A 164 24.10 11.23 0.44
C THR A 164 23.21 11.23 1.69
N GLY A 165 23.75 10.71 2.78
CA GLY A 165 23.11 10.71 4.10
C GLY A 165 22.17 9.54 4.35
N SER A 166 21.78 9.38 5.62
CA SER A 166 20.96 8.27 6.07
C SER A 166 19.47 8.60 6.03
N CYS A 167 18.68 7.70 5.45
CA CYS A 167 17.22 7.76 5.42
C CYS A 167 16.58 6.38 5.55
N TRP A 168 15.39 6.35 6.13
CA TRP A 168 14.52 5.20 6.26
C TRP A 168 13.18 5.53 5.62
N GLY A 169 12.81 4.78 4.60
CA GLY A 169 11.52 4.92 3.93
C GLY A 169 10.54 3.85 4.40
N PHE A 170 9.28 4.25 4.52
CA PHE A 170 8.18 3.42 4.99
C PHE A 170 7.00 3.53 4.04
N ALA A 171 6.37 2.41 3.70
CA ALA A 171 5.14 2.37 2.91
C ALA A 171 4.17 1.33 3.47
N LEU A 172 2.90 1.70 3.65
CA LEU A 172 1.85 0.75 4.04
C LEU A 172 1.21 0.15 2.79
N VAL A 173 1.21 -1.18 2.69
CA VAL A 173 0.56 -1.95 1.63
C VAL A 173 -0.93 -2.07 1.94
N TYR A 174 -1.61 -0.94 1.86
CA TYR A 174 -3.03 -0.82 2.20
C TYR A 174 -3.70 0.34 1.47
N SER A 175 -4.95 0.13 1.08
CA SER A 175 -5.73 1.08 0.29
C SER A 175 -6.96 1.61 1.03
N GLY A 176 -6.98 1.50 2.37
CA GLY A 176 -8.05 2.02 3.23
C GLY A 176 -7.63 3.23 4.08
N SER A 177 -8.33 3.42 5.19
CA SER A 177 -7.98 4.41 6.22
C SER A 177 -6.66 4.03 6.90
N PHE A 178 -5.70 4.96 6.95
CA PHE A 178 -4.36 4.72 7.48
C PHE A 178 -3.91 5.85 8.39
N LEU A 179 -2.94 5.57 9.25
CA LEU A 179 -2.27 6.56 10.08
C LEU A 179 -0.76 6.25 10.16
N ILE A 180 0.06 7.29 9.99
CA ILE A 180 1.50 7.29 10.23
C ILE A 180 1.77 8.34 11.30
N GLU A 181 2.40 7.95 12.39
CA GLU A 181 2.75 8.81 13.53
C GLU A 181 4.25 8.76 13.75
N ALA A 182 4.94 9.88 13.49
CA ALA A 182 6.33 10.07 13.86
C ALA A 182 6.36 10.93 15.13
N GLN A 183 6.77 10.32 16.25
CA GLN A 183 6.87 10.96 17.53
C GLN A 183 8.33 11.20 17.90
N ARG A 184 8.64 12.39 18.41
CA ARG A 184 9.89 12.67 19.12
C ARG A 184 9.59 12.87 20.61
N ALA A 185 10.26 12.08 21.43
CA ALA A 185 10.19 12.13 22.88
C ALA A 185 11.60 12.07 23.47
N ASP A 186 11.67 12.06 24.80
CA ASP A 186 12.91 11.97 25.58
C ASP A 186 13.65 10.66 25.30
N GLY A 187 12.92 9.55 25.16
CA GLY A 187 13.44 8.23 24.78
C GLY A 187 13.82 8.07 23.31
N GLY A 188 13.89 9.15 22.53
CA GLY A 188 14.21 9.13 21.10
C GLY A 188 12.99 9.29 20.21
N GLN A 189 13.08 8.79 18.98
CA GLN A 189 12.00 8.90 18.01
C GLN A 189 11.29 7.58 17.81
N ARG A 190 9.99 7.62 17.57
CA ARG A 190 9.16 6.47 17.28
C ARG A 190 8.37 6.70 16.01
N LEU A 191 8.36 5.75 15.09
CA LEU A 191 7.44 5.73 13.95
C LEU A 191 6.46 4.58 14.09
N VAL A 192 5.17 4.90 14.17
CA VAL A 192 4.07 3.93 14.18
C VAL A 192 3.27 4.05 12.88
N MET A 193 2.92 2.94 12.26
CA MET A 193 2.17 2.92 11.01
C MET A 193 1.16 1.78 10.95
N GLY A 194 -0.04 2.03 10.43
CA GLY A 194 -1.06 1.00 10.25
C GLY A 194 -2.43 1.57 9.88
N ILE A 195 -3.48 0.82 10.18
CA ILE A 195 -4.87 1.26 10.00
C ILE A 195 -5.17 2.42 10.96
N HIS A 196 -5.92 3.42 10.48
CA HIS A 196 -6.30 4.54 11.32
C HIS A 196 -7.22 4.08 12.46
N PRO A 197 -6.94 4.43 13.73
CA PRO A 197 -7.78 4.04 14.88
C PRO A 197 -9.16 4.74 14.92
N TYR A 198 -9.44 5.66 14.01
CA TYR A 198 -10.69 6.42 14.03
C TYR A 198 -11.77 5.55 13.37
N HIS A 199 -12.83 5.24 14.13
CA HIS A 199 -13.87 4.28 13.76
C HIS A 199 -13.35 2.85 13.48
N PHE A 200 -12.18 2.50 14.01
CA PHE A 200 -11.68 1.13 13.97
C PHE A 200 -11.95 0.44 15.31
N HIS A 201 -12.86 -0.53 15.28
CA HIS A 201 -13.22 -1.37 16.43
C HIS A 201 -13.34 -2.81 15.94
N TRP A 202 -12.26 -3.58 16.04
CA TRP A 202 -12.24 -4.96 15.57
C TRP A 202 -12.47 -5.93 16.73
N GLN A 203 -13.67 -6.51 16.82
CA GLN A 203 -13.98 -7.52 17.83
C GLN A 203 -13.34 -8.86 17.46
N LEU A 204 -12.60 -9.42 18.41
CA LEU A 204 -12.00 -10.75 18.35
C LEU A 204 -12.75 -11.68 19.30
N GLU A 205 -13.53 -12.59 18.74
CA GLU A 205 -14.09 -13.72 19.48
C GLU A 205 -12.97 -14.66 19.98
N PRO A 206 -13.22 -15.51 20.99
CA PRO A 206 -12.26 -16.53 21.42
C PRO A 206 -11.74 -17.36 20.23
N GLY A 207 -10.42 -17.44 20.07
CA GLY A 207 -9.74 -18.08 18.93
C GLY A 207 -9.71 -17.26 17.64
N GLY A 208 -10.41 -16.13 17.59
CA GLY A 208 -10.43 -15.20 16.46
C GLY A 208 -9.08 -14.51 16.27
N SER A 209 -8.77 -14.16 15.02
CA SER A 209 -7.52 -13.47 14.66
C SER A 209 -7.75 -12.31 13.70
N PHE A 210 -6.90 -11.30 13.81
CA PHE A 210 -6.84 -10.14 12.93
C PHE A 210 -5.40 -9.93 12.42
N ALA A 211 -5.23 -9.86 11.11
CA ALA A 211 -3.95 -9.52 10.49
C ALA A 211 -3.94 -8.03 10.09
N ALA A 212 -2.99 -7.27 10.64
CA ALA A 212 -2.78 -5.90 10.19
C ALA A 212 -2.18 -5.90 8.76
N PRO A 213 -2.45 -4.87 7.94
CA PRO A 213 -1.85 -4.74 6.62
C PRO A 213 -0.33 -4.75 6.69
N GLU A 214 0.33 -5.10 5.60
CA GLU A 214 1.79 -5.14 5.58
C GLU A 214 2.38 -3.73 5.51
N ALA A 215 3.42 -3.48 6.31
CA ALA A 215 4.29 -2.32 6.21
C ALA A 215 5.62 -2.73 5.56
N ALA A 216 6.10 -1.94 4.61
CA ALA A 216 7.37 -2.15 3.91
C ALA A 216 8.38 -1.07 4.32
N MET A 217 9.64 -1.48 4.53
CA MET A 217 10.67 -0.63 5.10
C MET A 217 12.00 -0.82 4.38
N VAL A 218 12.65 0.29 4.05
CA VAL A 218 13.95 0.30 3.39
C VAL A 218 14.84 1.30 4.10
N TYR A 219 16.10 0.94 4.30
CA TYR A 219 17.15 1.86 4.73
C TYR A 219 18.06 2.21 3.55
N SER A 220 18.62 3.42 3.55
CA SER A 220 19.73 3.82 2.68
C SER A 220 20.69 4.72 3.45
N GLY A 221 21.99 4.43 3.36
CA GLY A 221 23.06 5.35 3.77
C GLY A 221 23.60 6.21 2.62
N GLN A 222 22.97 6.13 1.44
CA GLN A 222 23.39 6.77 0.19
C GLN A 222 22.33 7.74 -0.34
N GLY A 223 21.55 8.34 0.57
CA GLY A 223 20.51 9.30 0.23
C GLY A 223 19.18 8.72 -0.26
N LEU A 224 18.25 9.63 -0.52
CA LEU A 224 16.85 9.39 -0.89
C LEU A 224 16.70 8.68 -2.25
N GLY A 225 17.61 8.95 -3.19
CA GLY A 225 17.58 8.34 -4.51
C GLY A 225 17.80 6.84 -4.44
N GLU A 226 18.73 6.38 -3.59
CA GLU A 226 18.98 4.95 -3.40
C GLU A 226 17.85 4.26 -2.66
N MET A 227 17.31 4.89 -1.61
CA MET A 227 16.11 4.42 -0.93
C MET A 227 14.94 4.23 -1.92
N SER A 228 14.72 5.20 -2.81
CA SER A 228 13.64 5.13 -3.81
C SER A 228 13.86 4.00 -4.80
N ARG A 229 15.10 3.80 -5.30
CA ARG A 229 15.43 2.71 -6.23
C ARG A 229 15.23 1.32 -5.60
N ARG A 230 15.52 1.15 -4.32
CA ARG A 230 15.25 -0.09 -3.56
C ARG A 230 13.74 -0.37 -3.49
N PHE A 231 12.93 0.62 -3.13
CA PHE A 231 11.46 0.48 -3.19
C PHE A 231 10.96 0.18 -4.61
N HIS A 232 11.45 0.89 -5.62
CA HIS A 232 11.05 0.65 -7.02
C HIS A 232 11.36 -0.78 -7.45
N ARG A 233 12.55 -1.29 -7.13
CA ARG A 233 12.95 -2.67 -7.40
C ARG A 233 12.00 -3.64 -6.72
N ALA A 234 11.81 -3.50 -5.41
CA ALA A 234 10.98 -4.40 -4.63
C ALA A 234 9.52 -4.41 -5.08
N ILE A 235 8.94 -3.25 -5.39
CA ILE A 235 7.56 -3.17 -5.89
C ILE A 235 7.44 -3.88 -7.24
N ARG A 236 8.40 -3.68 -8.15
CA ARG A 236 8.39 -4.29 -9.49
C ARG A 236 8.56 -5.80 -9.44
N THR A 237 9.47 -6.30 -8.60
CA THR A 237 9.81 -7.74 -8.55
C THR A 237 8.90 -8.54 -7.61
N ARG A 238 8.39 -7.93 -6.53
CA ARG A 238 7.68 -8.67 -5.46
C ARG A 238 6.24 -8.23 -5.23
N LEU A 239 5.81 -7.01 -5.58
CA LEU A 239 4.45 -6.56 -5.27
C LEU A 239 3.49 -6.59 -6.47
N LEU A 240 3.96 -6.17 -7.65
CA LEU A 240 3.13 -6.13 -8.85
C LEU A 240 2.53 -7.51 -9.17
N PRO A 241 1.33 -7.58 -9.79
CA PRO A 241 0.79 -8.83 -10.32
C PRO A 241 1.77 -9.46 -11.33
N PRO A 242 1.98 -10.79 -11.35
CA PRO A 242 2.98 -11.44 -12.20
C PRO A 242 2.92 -11.05 -13.68
N ARG A 243 1.72 -10.90 -14.24
CA ARG A 243 1.50 -10.44 -15.63
C ARG A 243 2.09 -9.06 -15.96
N TRP A 244 2.40 -8.26 -14.95
CA TRP A 244 2.95 -6.91 -15.07
C TRP A 244 4.36 -6.79 -14.51
N GLN A 245 5.03 -7.91 -14.17
CA GLN A 245 6.39 -7.90 -13.60
C GLN A 245 7.48 -7.94 -14.67
N ASP A 246 7.21 -8.49 -15.85
CA ASP A 246 8.15 -8.42 -16.96
C ASP A 246 8.21 -6.99 -17.51
N MET A 247 9.38 -6.37 -17.31
CA MET A 247 9.64 -4.98 -17.68
C MET A 247 10.10 -4.83 -19.12
N HIS A 248 10.40 -5.94 -19.81
CA HIS A 248 10.72 -5.98 -21.23
C HIS A 248 9.47 -6.06 -22.11
N VAL A 249 8.33 -6.48 -21.55
CA VAL A 249 7.05 -6.44 -22.24
C VAL A 249 6.54 -4.98 -22.23
N PRO A 250 6.49 -4.31 -23.40
CA PRO A 250 6.02 -2.94 -23.45
C PRO A 250 4.54 -2.88 -23.06
N ARG A 251 4.19 -1.88 -22.24
CA ARG A 251 2.79 -1.59 -21.94
C ARG A 251 2.16 -0.90 -23.15
N PRO A 252 0.93 -1.26 -23.56
CA PRO A 252 0.27 -0.60 -24.69
C PRO A 252 0.19 0.91 -24.48
N VAL A 253 0.51 1.68 -25.52
CA VAL A 253 0.23 3.12 -25.54
C VAL A 253 -1.28 3.29 -25.65
N LEU A 254 -1.87 3.96 -24.68
CA LEU A 254 -3.32 4.14 -24.57
C LEU A 254 -3.73 5.57 -24.95
N LEU A 255 -4.87 5.67 -25.62
CA LEU A 255 -5.62 6.91 -25.76
C LEU A 255 -6.89 6.77 -24.92
N ASN A 256 -7.09 7.71 -24.00
CA ASN A 256 -8.25 7.75 -23.13
C ASN A 256 -9.20 8.86 -23.59
N SER A 257 -10.49 8.53 -23.70
CA SER A 257 -11.52 9.43 -24.24
C SER A 257 -12.00 10.52 -23.27
N TRP A 258 -11.65 10.44 -21.98
CA TRP A 258 -12.25 11.29 -20.94
C TRP A 258 -12.10 12.80 -21.21
N GLU A 259 -10.87 13.29 -21.38
CA GLU A 259 -10.67 14.74 -21.64
C GLU A 259 -10.99 15.13 -23.09
N ALA A 260 -11.04 14.16 -23.99
CA ALA A 260 -11.32 14.40 -25.41
C ALA A 260 -12.82 14.64 -25.66
N CYS A 261 -13.68 13.87 -24.98
CA CYS A 261 -15.11 13.85 -25.25
C CYS A 261 -15.96 14.05 -23.99
N TYR A 262 -15.41 13.89 -22.78
CA TYR A 262 -16.16 13.81 -21.53
C TYR A 262 -17.35 12.84 -21.65
N PHE A 263 -18.59 13.37 -21.59
CA PHE A 263 -19.83 12.60 -21.76
C PHE A 263 -20.43 12.73 -23.17
N ASP A 264 -19.88 13.61 -24.02
CA ASP A 264 -20.34 13.86 -25.39
C ASP A 264 -19.66 12.88 -26.35
N PHE A 265 -20.05 11.62 -26.24
CA PHE A 265 -19.57 10.56 -27.12
C PHE A 265 -20.67 9.57 -27.48
N ASP A 266 -20.58 9.06 -28.70
CA ASP A 266 -21.40 7.98 -29.23
C ASP A 266 -20.51 6.99 -29.99
N GLN A 267 -21.10 5.96 -30.61
CA GLN A 267 -20.35 4.97 -31.36
C GLN A 267 -19.59 5.56 -32.56
N GLU A 268 -20.08 6.65 -33.16
CA GLU A 268 -19.50 7.27 -34.35
C GLU A 268 -18.34 8.21 -33.97
N ASN A 269 -18.45 8.91 -32.84
CA ASN A 269 -17.46 9.87 -32.34
C ASN A 269 -16.38 9.21 -31.46
N CYS A 270 -16.66 8.06 -30.84
CA CYS A 270 -15.66 7.26 -30.10
C CYS A 270 -14.84 6.30 -30.99
N TRP A 271 -15.24 6.04 -32.24
CA TRP A 271 -14.57 5.08 -33.11
C TRP A 271 -14.55 5.46 -34.60
N PRO A 272 -13.40 5.41 -35.31
CA PRO A 272 -12.03 5.58 -34.86
C PRO A 272 -11.54 7.01 -35.18
N TRP A 273 -10.82 7.62 -34.24
CA TRP A 273 -9.90 8.72 -34.59
C TRP A 273 -9.04 8.26 -35.77
N PRO A 274 -9.20 8.83 -36.98
CA PRO A 274 -8.45 8.35 -38.12
C PRO A 274 -6.96 8.62 -37.88
N PRO A 275 -6.04 7.76 -38.34
CA PRO A 275 -4.65 8.15 -38.42
C PRO A 275 -4.60 9.45 -39.23
N ARG A 276 -4.05 10.52 -38.66
CA ARG A 276 -3.77 11.73 -39.44
C ARG A 276 -2.96 11.31 -40.67
N PRO A 277 -3.27 11.81 -41.88
CA PRO A 277 -2.54 11.44 -43.09
C PRO A 277 -1.03 11.55 -42.87
N GLY A 278 -0.30 10.46 -43.10
CA GLY A 278 1.17 10.41 -43.00
C GLY A 278 1.77 9.95 -41.65
N ARG A 279 0.98 9.60 -40.63
CA ARG A 279 1.51 8.99 -39.40
C ARG A 279 1.04 7.55 -39.23
N ARG A 280 1.97 6.59 -39.33
CA ARG A 280 1.77 5.21 -38.85
C ARG A 280 1.67 5.25 -37.33
N THR A 281 0.45 5.29 -36.79
CA THR A 281 0.23 5.00 -35.37
C THR A 281 0.27 3.48 -35.20
N SER A 282 1.43 2.94 -34.88
CA SER A 282 1.55 1.54 -34.46
C SER A 282 0.69 1.32 -33.22
N THR A 283 -0.37 0.51 -33.35
CA THR A 283 -1.16 -0.12 -32.27
C THR A 283 -1.38 0.73 -31.01
N CYS A 284 -2.29 1.70 -31.09
CA CYS A 284 -2.86 2.36 -29.91
C CYS A 284 -4.13 1.62 -29.45
N SER A 285 -4.26 1.38 -28.15
CA SER A 285 -5.51 0.86 -27.56
C SER A 285 -6.41 2.03 -27.15
N CYS A 286 -7.66 2.05 -27.63
CA CYS A 286 -8.66 3.03 -27.23
C CYS A 286 -9.42 2.54 -25.99
N TRP A 287 -9.59 3.41 -24.99
CA TRP A 287 -10.35 3.14 -23.77
C TRP A 287 -11.55 4.09 -23.65
N THR A 288 -12.75 3.52 -23.64
CA THR A 288 -13.99 4.25 -23.36
C THR A 288 -14.16 4.44 -21.85
N THR A 289 -14.50 5.65 -21.43
CA THR A 289 -14.60 6.04 -20.01
C THR A 289 -16.03 6.05 -19.47
N ALA A 290 -16.23 6.68 -18.30
CA ALA A 290 -17.52 6.80 -17.62
C ALA A 290 -18.59 7.43 -18.54
N GLY A 291 -19.84 6.97 -18.42
CA GLY A 291 -20.95 7.35 -19.30
C GLY A 291 -21.33 6.28 -20.34
N SER A 292 -20.50 5.26 -20.53
CA SER A 292 -20.72 4.17 -21.50
C SER A 292 -21.80 3.15 -21.11
N ARG A 293 -22.34 3.24 -19.89
CA ARG A 293 -23.48 2.43 -19.42
C ARG A 293 -24.52 3.38 -18.83
N GLY A 294 -25.75 3.36 -19.35
CA GLY A 294 -26.87 4.09 -18.73
C GLY A 294 -27.92 4.69 -19.67
N ALA A 295 -27.73 4.72 -20.98
CA ALA A 295 -28.82 4.97 -21.92
C ALA A 295 -29.29 3.62 -22.49
N ALA A 296 -30.59 3.36 -22.47
CA ALA A 296 -31.19 2.17 -23.06
C ALA A 296 -30.96 2.15 -24.58
N THR A 297 -29.83 1.62 -25.02
CA THR A 297 -29.71 1.04 -26.35
C THR A 297 -30.41 -0.32 -26.30
N PRO A 298 -31.38 -0.62 -27.20
CA PRO A 298 -31.93 -1.96 -27.26
C PRO A 298 -30.77 -2.93 -27.55
N PRO A 299 -30.80 -4.15 -26.98
CA PRO A 299 -29.72 -5.11 -27.19
C PRO A 299 -29.56 -5.32 -28.71
N PRO A 300 -28.33 -5.34 -29.24
CA PRO A 300 -28.14 -5.87 -30.58
C PRO A 300 -28.63 -7.32 -30.53
N ALA A 301 -29.41 -7.72 -31.53
CA ALA A 301 -29.81 -9.11 -31.71
C ALA A 301 -28.55 -9.94 -32.01
N TRP A 302 -27.84 -10.38 -30.97
CA TRP A 302 -26.74 -11.31 -31.10
C TRP A 302 -27.32 -12.71 -31.25
N GLY A 303 -27.35 -13.20 -32.49
CA GLY A 303 -27.53 -14.61 -32.77
C GLY A 303 -26.45 -15.41 -32.05
N THR A 304 -26.87 -16.37 -31.25
CA THR A 304 -26.00 -17.35 -30.59
C THR A 304 -25.31 -18.21 -31.63
N GLY A 305 -23.99 -18.02 -31.80
CA GLY A 305 -23.16 -18.90 -32.61
C GLY A 305 -21.69 -18.80 -32.19
N PRO A 306 -20.98 -19.92 -32.00
CA PRO A 306 -19.59 -19.89 -31.60
C PRO A 306 -18.73 -19.50 -32.80
N GLN A 307 -17.92 -18.45 -32.70
CA GLN A 307 -16.92 -18.13 -33.72
C GLN A 307 -15.52 -18.01 -33.10
N THR A 308 -14.82 -19.13 -33.20
CA THR A 308 -13.37 -19.25 -33.38
C THR A 308 -12.89 -18.26 -34.44
N GLY A 309 -11.71 -17.69 -34.23
CA GLY A 309 -11.20 -16.60 -35.06
C GLY A 309 -10.97 -16.97 -36.53
N THR A 310 -11.14 -15.97 -37.40
CA THR A 310 -10.31 -15.72 -38.60
C THR A 310 -10.78 -14.44 -39.29
N SER A 311 -9.79 -13.72 -39.85
CA SER A 311 -9.84 -12.87 -41.05
C SER A 311 -10.88 -11.76 -41.23
N CYS A 312 -10.32 -10.57 -41.43
CA CYS A 312 -10.91 -9.36 -42.03
C CYS A 312 -11.83 -9.65 -43.23
N PRO A 313 -13.07 -9.11 -43.29
CA PRO A 313 -13.82 -9.01 -44.52
C PRO A 313 -13.47 -7.70 -45.24
N ALA A 314 -12.88 -7.85 -46.42
CA ALA A 314 -12.79 -6.80 -47.42
C ALA A 314 -14.20 -6.43 -47.92
N ALA A 315 -14.53 -5.14 -47.92
CA ALA A 315 -15.36 -4.47 -48.93
C ALA A 315 -15.55 -2.99 -48.54
N CYS A 316 -14.80 -2.08 -49.17
CA CYS A 316 -15.20 -0.67 -49.26
C CYS A 316 -15.04 -0.24 -50.73
N PRO A 317 -16.12 0.08 -51.46
CA PRO A 317 -16.06 0.48 -52.85
C PRO A 317 -15.76 1.98 -52.95
N SER A 318 -14.48 2.36 -52.93
CA SER A 318 -14.05 3.72 -53.30
C SER A 318 -12.58 3.80 -53.73
N CYS A 319 -12.06 2.75 -54.35
CA CYS A 319 -10.77 2.78 -55.05
C CYS A 319 -10.96 2.22 -56.46
N ALA A 320 -11.30 3.08 -57.41
CA ALA A 320 -11.04 2.87 -58.83
C ALA A 320 -9.96 3.89 -59.25
N PRO A 321 -8.95 3.50 -60.04
CA PRO A 321 -7.78 4.33 -60.31
C PRO A 321 -8.03 5.31 -61.46
N ASP A 322 -7.44 6.50 -61.34
CA ASP A 322 -6.82 7.26 -62.43
C ASP A 322 -5.39 7.61 -61.99
#